data_AF-A0A9P5LK37-F1
#
_entry.id   AF-A0A9P5LK37-F1
#
_cell.length_a   1.000
_cell.length_b   1.000
_cell.length_c   1.000
_cell.angle_alpha   90.00
_cell.angle_beta   90.00
_cell.angle_gamma   90.00
#
_symmetry.space_group_name_H-M   'P 1'
#
loop_
_entity.id
_entity.type
_entity.pdbx_description
1 polymer ?
#
loop_
_entity_poly.entity_id
_entity_poly.type
_entity_poly.pdbx_seq_one_letter_code
_entity_poly.pdbx_strand_id
1 'polypeptide(L)'
;MKFNLFVALSAMAGAAAARPSCNNALRVENFISSGPSLDMVSSLIIGSEAAVIIDLPLGIPQAEALAKWISKTTDKPLVAAFSTHSHPDHYLGGSAFLASFPDTKYYANAEAVAQIKNEGPIKAKYWKGILGDDVIVDNVTIPTPYDFTFFTLPGDESSAIHLVSPLVGDTIDETLFWIPSISTLIAGDSVYSHTMHLWLADLLSPALTEAWLSTLEFIESLKPQKIIPGHSLSKKFGPHVDLDHTRKYVSYFKNKIEAKGEDFFTPQQIYNKINSAFPNLLSKTSQTSATLLNITSEQFGRGGKRQIHYMDLASFNNVTELEGWKI
;
A
#
# COMPACT_ATOMS: atom_id res chain seq x y z
N MET A 1 34.50 -9.54 72.38
CA MET A 1 33.33 -9.14 71.56
C MET A 1 33.84 -8.64 70.23
N LYS A 2 33.19 -9.02 69.13
CA LYS A 2 33.51 -8.76 67.69
C LYS A 2 34.38 -9.82 67.00
N PHE A 3 33.70 -10.91 66.60
CA PHE A 3 34.06 -11.77 65.47
C PHE A 3 33.66 -11.05 64.17
N ASN A 4 34.56 -10.94 63.19
CA ASN A 4 34.20 -10.59 61.81
C ASN A 4 34.41 -11.83 60.94
N LEU A 5 33.29 -12.39 60.50
CA LEU A 5 33.18 -13.54 59.61
C LEU A 5 33.20 -13.01 58.17
N PHE A 6 34.26 -13.29 57.41
CA PHE A 6 34.26 -13.08 55.96
C PHE A 6 33.59 -14.29 55.29
N VAL A 7 32.38 -14.09 54.78
CA VAL A 7 31.71 -15.05 53.88
C VAL A 7 32.16 -14.73 52.46
N ALA A 8 32.93 -15.64 51.85
CA ALA A 8 33.22 -15.60 50.43
C ALA A 8 32.00 -16.13 49.66
N LEU A 9 31.32 -15.25 48.92
CA LEU A 9 30.25 -15.63 48.01
C LEU A 9 30.87 -15.99 46.65
N SER A 10 30.98 -17.28 46.36
CA SER A 10 31.39 -17.77 45.03
C SER A 10 30.26 -17.51 44.03
N ALA A 11 30.42 -16.49 43.19
CA ALA A 11 29.54 -16.29 42.04
C ALA A 11 29.89 -17.33 40.95
N MET A 12 29.08 -18.38 40.82
CA MET A 12 29.07 -19.20 39.61
C MET A 12 28.46 -18.37 38.47
N ALA A 13 29.32 -17.79 37.64
CA ALA A 13 28.93 -17.28 36.34
C ALA A 13 28.55 -18.48 35.45
N GLY A 14 27.27 -18.82 35.43
CA GLY A 14 26.74 -19.70 34.41
C GLY A 14 26.90 -19.01 33.06
N ALA A 15 27.82 -19.52 32.23
CA ALA A 15 27.89 -19.14 30.83
C ALA A 15 26.57 -19.54 30.17
N ALA A 16 25.66 -18.58 30.00
CA ALA A 16 24.54 -18.73 29.10
C ALA A 16 25.16 -18.94 27.71
N ALA A 17 25.15 -20.19 27.24
CA ALA A 17 25.52 -20.49 25.87
C ALA A 17 24.58 -19.69 24.97
N ALA A 18 25.13 -18.65 24.32
CA ALA A 18 24.46 -17.96 23.24
C ALA A 18 24.10 -19.02 22.21
N ARG A 19 22.81 -19.36 22.11
CA ARG A 19 22.31 -20.14 21.00
C ARG A 19 22.68 -19.37 19.74
N PRO A 20 23.22 -20.00 18.70
CA PRO A 20 23.43 -19.32 17.44
C PRO A 20 22.07 -18.79 17.01
N SER A 21 21.93 -17.47 16.91
CA SER A 21 20.73 -16.87 16.33
C SER A 21 20.69 -17.37 14.89
N CYS A 22 19.79 -18.32 14.59
CA CYS A 22 19.43 -18.58 13.21
C CYS A 22 18.88 -17.26 12.69
N ASN A 23 19.72 -16.54 11.95
CA ASN A 23 19.42 -15.25 11.36
C ASN A 23 18.49 -15.51 10.17
N ASN A 24 17.26 -15.94 10.44
CA ASN A 24 16.24 -16.05 9.41
C ASN A 24 15.73 -14.63 9.18
N ALA A 25 16.43 -13.91 8.31
CA ALA A 25 15.99 -12.59 7.86
C ALA A 25 14.53 -12.66 7.39
N LEU A 26 13.77 -11.62 7.70
CA LEU A 26 12.39 -11.47 7.20
C LEU A 26 12.35 -11.73 5.69
N ARG A 27 11.33 -12.46 5.24
CA ARG A 27 11.11 -12.74 3.82
C ARG A 27 9.82 -12.08 3.36
N VAL A 28 9.84 -11.44 2.19
CA VAL A 28 8.64 -10.87 1.58
C VAL A 28 8.28 -11.65 0.32
N GLU A 29 7.06 -12.19 0.30
CA GLU A 29 6.45 -12.86 -0.84
C GLU A 29 5.26 -12.05 -1.35
N ASN A 30 5.05 -12.02 -2.66
CA ASN A 30 4.05 -11.15 -3.26
C ASN A 30 2.99 -11.93 -4.04
N PHE A 31 1.76 -11.46 -4.01
CA PHE A 31 0.63 -11.99 -4.77
C PHE A 31 -0.04 -10.87 -5.56
N ILE A 32 -0.32 -11.11 -6.84
CA ILE A 32 -0.96 -10.13 -7.71
C ILE A 32 -2.41 -10.58 -7.91
N SER A 33 -3.35 -9.74 -7.48
CA SER A 33 -4.78 -9.99 -7.60
C SER A 33 -5.33 -9.38 -8.88
N SER A 34 -5.33 -10.16 -9.96
CA SER A 34 -5.80 -9.71 -11.27
C SER A 34 -7.32 -9.57 -11.38
N GLY A 35 -7.76 -8.96 -12.49
CA GLY A 35 -9.17 -8.81 -12.83
C GLY A 35 -9.81 -7.65 -12.05
N PRO A 36 -10.96 -7.86 -11.38
CA PRO A 36 -11.63 -6.81 -10.59
C PRO A 36 -10.75 -6.10 -9.55
N SER A 37 -9.72 -6.75 -9.02
CA SER A 37 -8.78 -6.15 -8.06
C SER A 37 -7.59 -5.45 -8.72
N LEU A 38 -7.71 -5.10 -10.00
CA LEU A 38 -6.83 -4.18 -10.70
C LEU A 38 -5.34 -4.57 -10.68
N ASP A 39 -5.01 -5.86 -10.64
CA ASP A 39 -3.62 -6.33 -10.51
C ASP A 39 -2.87 -5.73 -9.32
N MET A 40 -3.59 -5.47 -8.24
CA MET A 40 -3.03 -4.97 -7.00
C MET A 40 -2.16 -6.03 -6.32
N VAL A 41 -1.13 -5.57 -5.60
CA VAL A 41 -0.06 -6.39 -5.04
C VAL A 41 -0.22 -6.52 -3.53
N SER A 42 -0.64 -7.70 -3.08
CA SER A 42 -0.55 -8.07 -1.66
C SER A 42 0.87 -8.55 -1.33
N SER A 43 1.40 -8.11 -0.19
CA SER A 43 2.76 -8.45 0.28
C SER A 43 2.72 -9.20 1.61
N LEU A 44 3.13 -10.47 1.62
CA LEU A 44 3.24 -11.31 2.81
C LEU A 44 4.65 -11.24 3.38
N ILE A 45 4.79 -10.63 4.57
CA ILE A 45 6.04 -10.59 5.32
C ILE A 45 6.05 -11.77 6.29
N ILE A 46 7.07 -12.62 6.18
CA ILE A 46 7.19 -13.88 6.91
C ILE A 46 8.43 -13.80 7.79
N GLY A 47 8.22 -13.98 9.09
CA GLY A 47 9.26 -14.05 10.10
C GLY A 47 9.54 -15.47 10.57
N SER A 48 10.22 -15.56 11.70
CA SER A 48 10.63 -16.77 12.39
C SER A 48 9.45 -17.53 13.01
N GLU A 49 8.50 -16.84 13.65
CA GLU A 49 7.36 -17.47 14.33
C GLU A 49 5.99 -17.08 13.76
N ALA A 50 5.89 -16.00 12.99
CA ALA A 50 4.62 -15.47 12.48
C ALA A 50 4.76 -14.79 11.11
N ALA A 51 3.64 -14.45 10.51
CA ALA A 51 3.57 -13.65 9.29
C ALA A 51 2.53 -12.51 9.41
N VAL A 52 2.69 -11.48 8.57
CA VAL A 52 1.75 -10.36 8.39
C VAL A 52 1.53 -10.11 6.90
N ILE A 53 0.27 -9.86 6.51
CA ILE A 53 -0.10 -9.55 5.12
C ILE A 53 -0.38 -8.05 4.99
N ILE A 54 0.14 -7.44 3.92
CA ILE A 54 -0.15 -6.06 3.53
C ILE A 54 -1.05 -6.11 2.30
N ASP A 55 -2.16 -5.37 2.39
CA ASP A 55 -3.27 -5.22 1.46
C ASP A 55 -4.12 -6.44 1.15
N LEU A 56 -5.43 -6.22 1.12
CA LEU A 56 -6.46 -7.24 0.88
C LEU A 56 -7.27 -6.86 -0.38
N PRO A 57 -7.51 -7.78 -1.32
CA PRO A 57 -8.04 -7.43 -2.63
C PRO A 57 -9.50 -6.99 -2.60
N LEU A 58 -9.96 -6.32 -3.68
CA LEU A 58 -11.35 -5.86 -3.84
C LEU A 58 -12.43 -6.95 -3.65
N GLY A 59 -12.26 -8.09 -4.32
CA GLY A 59 -13.33 -9.07 -4.53
C GLY A 59 -13.18 -10.34 -3.72
N ILE A 60 -14.31 -11.01 -3.47
CA ILE A 60 -14.39 -12.30 -2.77
C ILE A 60 -13.49 -13.36 -3.45
N PRO A 61 -13.55 -13.57 -4.80
CA PRO A 61 -12.73 -14.60 -5.43
C PRO A 61 -11.22 -14.36 -5.28
N GLN A 62 -10.79 -13.10 -5.32
CA GLN A 62 -9.38 -12.72 -5.13
C GLN A 62 -8.96 -12.89 -3.67
N ALA A 63 -9.82 -12.54 -2.71
CA ALA A 63 -9.58 -12.71 -1.29
C ALA A 63 -9.38 -14.20 -0.93
N GLU A 64 -10.24 -15.08 -1.44
CA GLU A 64 -10.12 -16.53 -1.27
C GLU A 64 -8.85 -17.09 -1.94
N ALA A 65 -8.52 -16.60 -3.14
CA ALA A 65 -7.30 -17.00 -3.84
C ALA A 65 -6.04 -16.56 -3.08
N LEU A 66 -6.03 -15.36 -2.50
CA LEU A 66 -4.96 -14.88 -1.65
C LEU A 66 -4.80 -15.75 -0.40
N ALA A 67 -5.89 -16.06 0.31
CA ALA A 67 -5.85 -16.94 1.49
C ALA A 67 -5.30 -18.34 1.16
N LYS A 68 -5.74 -18.91 0.04
CA LYS A 68 -5.23 -20.18 -0.48
C LYS A 68 -3.75 -20.11 -0.87
N TRP A 69 -3.28 -18.97 -1.38
CA TRP A 69 -1.88 -18.77 -1.69
C TRP A 69 -1.02 -18.65 -0.43
N ILE A 70 -1.48 -17.94 0.61
CA ILE A 70 -0.77 -17.81 1.90
C ILE A 70 -0.57 -19.18 2.53
N SER A 71 -1.64 -19.99 2.63
CA SER A 71 -1.57 -21.36 3.20
C SER A 71 -0.62 -22.31 2.47
N LYS A 72 -0.28 -22.03 1.20
CA LYS A 72 0.74 -22.77 0.43
C LYS A 72 2.14 -22.20 0.57
N THR A 73 2.24 -20.93 0.97
CA THR A 73 3.50 -20.17 1.01
C THR A 73 4.21 -20.29 2.36
N THR A 74 3.45 -20.47 3.44
CA THR A 74 3.99 -20.59 4.80
C THR A 74 3.07 -21.37 5.73
N ASP A 75 3.66 -22.01 6.73
CA ASP A 75 3.00 -22.64 7.88
C ASP A 75 2.92 -21.70 9.10
N LYS A 76 3.48 -20.49 9.01
CA LYS A 76 3.49 -19.52 10.10
C LYS A 76 2.09 -18.92 10.31
N PRO A 77 1.65 -18.73 11.57
CA PRO A 77 0.40 -18.04 11.87
C PRO A 77 0.40 -16.62 11.30
N LEU A 78 -0.69 -16.26 10.64
CA LEU A 78 -0.94 -14.89 10.19
C LEU A 78 -1.47 -14.07 11.36
N VAL A 79 -0.60 -13.30 12.02
CA VAL A 79 -0.97 -12.58 13.25
C VAL A 79 -1.62 -11.23 12.97
N ALA A 80 -1.31 -10.64 11.82
CA ALA A 80 -1.85 -9.35 11.41
C ALA A 80 -2.08 -9.26 9.90
N ALA A 81 -2.98 -8.37 9.53
CA ALA A 81 -3.21 -7.85 8.20
C ALA A 81 -3.22 -6.32 8.28
N PHE A 82 -2.69 -5.64 7.27
CA PHE A 82 -2.75 -4.19 7.13
C PHE A 82 -3.31 -3.81 5.78
N SER A 83 -4.02 -2.68 5.70
CA SER A 83 -4.23 -1.95 4.45
C SER A 83 -3.36 -0.70 4.42
N THR A 84 -2.79 -0.42 3.26
CA THR A 84 -1.93 0.75 2.99
C THR A 84 -2.73 2.05 3.04
N HIS A 85 -3.88 2.09 2.37
CA HIS A 85 -4.79 3.24 2.27
C HIS A 85 -6.25 2.80 2.03
N SER A 86 -7.15 3.76 1.77
CA SER A 86 -8.62 3.57 1.68
C SER A 86 -9.21 3.36 0.28
N HIS A 87 -8.42 3.00 -0.73
CA HIS A 87 -8.97 2.55 -2.02
C HIS A 87 -9.55 1.13 -1.88
N PRO A 88 -10.71 0.87 -2.49
CA PRO A 88 -11.50 -0.32 -2.23
C PRO A 88 -10.78 -1.62 -2.59
N ASP A 89 -9.87 -1.61 -3.56
CA ASP A 89 -9.09 -2.76 -3.96
C ASP A 89 -7.97 -3.15 -2.99
N HIS A 90 -7.75 -2.36 -1.94
CA HIS A 90 -6.80 -2.63 -0.85
C HIS A 90 -7.44 -3.06 0.48
N TYR A 91 -8.78 -3.10 0.59
CA TYR A 91 -9.47 -3.58 1.79
C TYR A 91 -10.80 -4.30 1.59
N LEU A 92 -11.51 -4.09 0.48
CA LEU A 92 -12.95 -4.36 0.42
C LEU A 92 -13.29 -5.85 0.57
N GLY A 93 -12.48 -6.75 -0.01
CA GLY A 93 -12.60 -8.19 0.15
C GLY A 93 -12.14 -8.73 1.51
N GLY A 94 -11.80 -7.84 2.46
CA GLY A 94 -11.21 -8.20 3.74
C GLY A 94 -12.04 -9.16 4.60
N SER A 95 -13.38 -9.05 4.60
CA SER A 95 -14.23 -10.00 5.36
C SER A 95 -14.16 -11.42 4.80
N ALA A 96 -14.09 -11.59 3.48
CA ALA A 96 -13.92 -12.89 2.85
C ALA A 96 -12.53 -13.48 3.13
N PHE A 97 -11.49 -12.63 3.09
CA PHE A 97 -10.12 -13.05 3.42
C PHE A 97 -10.00 -13.50 4.88
N LEU A 98 -10.45 -12.67 5.83
CA LEU A 98 -10.31 -12.89 7.27
C LEU A 98 -11.15 -14.07 7.77
N ALA A 99 -12.18 -14.50 7.03
CA ALA A 99 -12.90 -15.74 7.33
C ALA A 99 -11.98 -16.98 7.31
N SER A 100 -10.87 -16.95 6.56
CA SER A 100 -9.85 -18.01 6.55
C SER A 100 -8.81 -17.87 7.67
N PHE A 101 -8.75 -16.71 8.34
CA PHE A 101 -7.77 -16.40 9.39
C PHE A 101 -8.43 -15.68 10.58
N PRO A 102 -9.28 -16.36 11.36
CA PRO A 102 -10.15 -15.72 12.36
C PRO A 102 -9.39 -15.03 13.51
N ASP A 103 -8.14 -15.41 13.76
CA ASP A 103 -7.30 -14.82 14.81
C ASP A 103 -6.46 -13.63 14.33
N THR A 104 -6.40 -13.39 13.02
CA THR A 104 -5.64 -12.27 12.43
C THR A 104 -6.24 -10.93 12.82
N LYS A 105 -5.41 -10.03 13.35
CA LYS A 105 -5.80 -8.64 13.61
C LYS A 105 -5.70 -7.81 12.35
N TYR A 106 -6.67 -6.94 12.09
CA TYR A 106 -6.70 -6.13 10.88
C TYR A 106 -6.57 -4.65 11.20
N TYR A 107 -5.61 -3.99 10.53
CA TYR A 107 -5.15 -2.65 10.85
C TYR A 107 -5.04 -1.74 9.61
N ALA A 108 -5.03 -0.44 9.84
CA ALA A 108 -4.59 0.60 8.92
C ALA A 108 -4.28 1.87 9.73
N ASN A 109 -3.72 2.92 9.10
CA ASN A 109 -3.59 4.21 9.78
C ASN A 109 -4.96 4.83 10.10
N ALA A 110 -5.01 5.77 11.05
CA ALA A 110 -6.25 6.34 11.55
C ALA A 110 -7.07 7.07 10.47
N GLU A 111 -6.41 7.77 9.56
CA GLU A 111 -7.02 8.48 8.45
C GLU A 111 -7.72 7.50 7.50
N ALA A 112 -7.03 6.43 7.09
CA ALA A 112 -7.59 5.38 6.25
C ALA A 112 -8.75 4.65 6.93
N VAL A 113 -8.65 4.36 8.23
CA VAL A 113 -9.78 3.77 9.00
C VAL A 113 -10.99 4.70 8.97
N ALA A 114 -10.79 6.00 9.16
CA ALA A 114 -11.87 6.98 9.12
C ALA A 114 -12.56 7.01 7.74
N GLN A 115 -11.79 6.96 6.66
CA GLN A 115 -12.33 6.90 5.29
C GLN A 115 -13.06 5.59 5.02
N ILE A 116 -12.45 4.44 5.34
CA ILE A 116 -13.09 3.13 5.14
C ILE A 116 -14.40 3.02 5.93
N LYS A 117 -14.45 3.57 7.14
CA LYS A 117 -15.67 3.59 7.95
C LYS A 117 -16.79 4.43 7.32
N ASN A 118 -16.45 5.57 6.72
CA ASN A 118 -17.41 6.47 6.10
C ASN A 118 -17.88 5.97 4.72
N GLU A 119 -16.93 5.49 3.92
CA GLU A 119 -17.14 5.23 2.50
C GLU A 119 -17.31 3.75 2.16
N GLY A 120 -16.79 2.84 2.98
CA GLY A 120 -16.76 1.41 2.72
C GLY A 120 -18.11 0.81 2.34
N PRO A 121 -19.18 1.01 3.14
CA PRO A 121 -20.52 0.52 2.77
C PRO A 121 -21.05 1.11 1.46
N ILE A 122 -20.71 2.36 1.15
CA ILE A 122 -21.14 3.04 -0.09
C ILE A 122 -20.38 2.47 -1.29
N LYS A 123 -19.05 2.32 -1.17
CA LYS A 123 -18.17 1.70 -2.15
C LYS A 123 -18.56 0.23 -2.40
N ALA A 124 -18.90 -0.53 -1.35
CA ALA A 124 -19.40 -1.90 -1.48
C ALA A 124 -20.66 -1.96 -2.37
N LYS A 125 -21.65 -1.12 -2.07
CA LYS A 125 -22.89 -1.04 -2.87
C LYS A 125 -22.62 -0.62 -4.32
N TYR A 126 -21.72 0.34 -4.52
CA TYR A 126 -21.31 0.80 -5.84
C TYR A 126 -20.70 -0.34 -6.66
N TRP A 127 -19.71 -1.03 -6.10
CA TRP A 127 -19.01 -2.12 -6.78
C TRP A 127 -19.88 -3.35 -7.00
N LYS A 128 -20.84 -3.64 -6.12
CA LYS A 128 -21.88 -4.66 -6.38
C LYS A 128 -22.70 -4.36 -7.62
N GLY A 129 -23.08 -3.10 -7.82
CA GLY A 129 -23.81 -2.67 -9.02
C GLY A 129 -23.02 -2.84 -10.32
N ILE A 130 -21.68 -2.90 -10.24
CA ILE A 130 -20.79 -3.04 -11.41
C ILE A 130 -20.36 -4.49 -11.63
N LEU A 131 -19.99 -5.19 -10.57
CA LEU A 131 -19.33 -6.50 -10.61
C LEU A 131 -20.26 -7.66 -10.23
N GLY A 132 -21.43 -7.36 -9.66
CA GLY A 132 -22.40 -8.34 -9.17
C GLY A 132 -22.29 -8.60 -7.67
N ASP A 133 -23.41 -9.01 -7.09
CA ASP A 133 -23.54 -9.25 -5.64
C ASP A 133 -22.62 -10.39 -5.16
N ASP A 134 -22.35 -11.39 -5.99
CA ASP A 134 -21.51 -12.54 -5.66
C ASP A 134 -19.99 -12.22 -5.67
N VAL A 135 -19.59 -11.03 -6.13
CA VAL A 135 -18.17 -10.63 -6.25
C VAL A 135 -17.71 -9.76 -5.07
N ILE A 136 -18.62 -9.01 -4.46
CA ILE A 136 -18.29 -8.02 -3.43
C ILE A 136 -18.98 -8.39 -2.12
N VAL A 137 -18.25 -8.25 -1.02
CA VAL A 137 -18.74 -8.61 0.32
C VAL A 137 -19.98 -7.80 0.72
N ASP A 138 -20.87 -8.43 1.50
CA ASP A 138 -22.02 -7.74 2.12
C ASP A 138 -21.59 -6.77 3.22
N ASN A 139 -20.66 -7.22 4.05
CA ASN A 139 -20.19 -6.49 5.22
C ASN A 139 -18.71 -6.17 5.05
N VAL A 140 -18.42 -4.87 4.96
CA VAL A 140 -17.06 -4.36 4.96
C VAL A 140 -16.46 -4.52 6.34
N THR A 141 -15.30 -5.17 6.43
CA THR A 141 -14.55 -5.19 7.69
C THR A 141 -13.83 -3.87 7.84
N ILE A 142 -14.06 -3.16 8.94
CA ILE A 142 -13.36 -1.92 9.24
C ILE A 142 -12.06 -2.27 9.99
N PRO A 143 -10.88 -1.88 9.50
CA PRO A 143 -9.63 -2.09 10.22
C PRO A 143 -9.61 -1.31 11.54
N THR A 144 -8.81 -1.76 12.50
CA THR A 144 -8.52 -1.01 13.73
C THR A 144 -7.41 0.01 13.44
N PRO A 145 -7.49 1.26 13.93
CA PRO A 145 -6.38 2.19 13.82
C PRO A 145 -5.10 1.64 14.45
N TYR A 146 -3.99 1.80 13.75
CA TYR A 146 -2.67 1.42 14.23
C TYR A 146 -1.76 2.65 14.28
N ASP A 147 -1.74 3.30 15.44
CA ASP A 147 -1.09 4.60 15.64
C ASP A 147 0.39 4.48 16.04
N PHE A 148 1.00 3.31 15.82
CA PHE A 148 2.43 3.08 16.08
C PHE A 148 3.24 3.21 14.79
N THR A 149 4.47 3.69 14.91
CA THR A 149 5.39 3.92 13.78
C THR A 149 6.17 2.69 13.36
N PHE A 150 5.95 1.55 14.00
CA PHE A 150 6.57 0.28 13.65
C PHE A 150 5.74 -0.91 14.14
N PHE A 151 5.95 -2.05 13.50
CA PHE A 151 5.41 -3.36 13.86
C PHE A 151 6.55 -4.38 13.89
N THR A 152 6.49 -5.34 14.81
CA THR A 152 7.43 -6.48 14.86
C THR A 152 6.65 -7.78 14.84
N LEU A 153 7.18 -8.78 14.14
CA LEU A 153 6.67 -10.15 14.24
C LEU A 153 7.25 -10.82 15.49
N PRO A 154 6.45 -11.67 16.19
CA PRO A 154 6.96 -12.55 17.24
C PRO A 154 8.22 -13.31 16.80
N GLY A 155 9.26 -13.27 17.64
CA GLY A 155 10.55 -13.90 17.39
C GLY A 155 11.50 -13.05 16.52
N ASP A 156 11.04 -11.93 15.97
CA ASP A 156 11.80 -11.02 15.09
C ASP A 156 11.79 -9.58 15.62
N GLU A 157 11.75 -9.38 16.94
CA GLU A 157 11.64 -8.06 17.58
C GLU A 157 12.80 -7.11 17.25
N SER A 158 13.95 -7.67 16.84
CA SER A 158 15.11 -6.91 16.37
C SER A 158 15.02 -6.41 14.92
N SER A 159 14.02 -6.87 14.16
CA SER A 159 13.80 -6.55 12.74
C SER A 159 12.47 -5.84 12.56
N ALA A 160 12.37 -4.60 13.03
CA ALA A 160 11.16 -3.80 12.91
C ALA A 160 10.77 -3.53 11.46
N ILE A 161 9.46 -3.58 11.18
CA ILE A 161 8.82 -3.06 9.98
C ILE A 161 8.36 -1.65 10.36
N HIS A 162 8.95 -0.62 9.76
CA HIS A 162 8.59 0.77 10.01
C HIS A 162 7.37 1.14 9.17
N LEU A 163 6.37 1.72 9.82
CA LEU A 163 5.18 2.25 9.18
C LEU A 163 5.37 3.76 9.06
N VAL A 164 5.43 4.27 7.84
CA VAL A 164 5.55 5.70 7.57
C VAL A 164 4.22 6.18 7.01
N SER A 165 3.48 6.93 7.81
CA SER A 165 2.13 7.41 7.53
C SER A 165 1.75 8.60 8.43
N PRO A 166 0.68 9.34 8.08
CA PRO A 166 0.08 9.36 6.74
C PRO A 166 1.01 10.07 5.73
N LEU A 167 0.97 9.62 4.49
CA LEU A 167 1.67 10.23 3.36
C LEU A 167 0.70 10.47 2.21
N VAL A 168 1.09 11.35 1.28
CA VAL A 168 0.36 11.53 0.02
C VAL A 168 1.00 10.64 -1.05
N GLY A 169 0.18 9.76 -1.62
CA GLY A 169 0.44 8.98 -2.82
C GLY A 169 -0.55 9.38 -3.90
N ASP A 170 -1.25 8.40 -4.48
CA ASP A 170 -2.40 8.70 -5.31
C ASP A 170 -3.63 9.15 -4.48
N THR A 171 -3.65 8.87 -3.18
CA THR A 171 -4.56 9.42 -2.14
C THR A 171 -3.75 10.04 -0.98
N ILE A 172 -4.41 10.52 0.08
CA ILE A 172 -3.79 11.28 1.18
C ILE A 172 -3.49 10.47 2.45
N ASP A 173 -3.92 9.22 2.50
CA ASP A 173 -3.96 8.37 3.69
C ASP A 173 -3.05 7.14 3.54
N GLU A 174 -1.92 7.32 2.86
CA GLU A 174 -1.00 6.23 2.52
C GLU A 174 -0.11 5.81 3.68
N THR A 175 0.22 4.52 3.69
CA THR A 175 1.18 3.91 4.62
C THR A 175 2.24 3.16 3.85
N LEU A 176 3.49 3.59 3.99
CA LEU A 176 4.65 2.82 3.53
C LEU A 176 5.10 1.84 4.60
N PHE A 177 5.46 0.62 4.20
CA PHE A 177 6.07 -0.37 5.09
C PHE A 177 7.54 -0.57 4.73
N TRP A 178 8.42 0.09 5.47
CA TRP A 178 9.87 0.03 5.27
C TRP A 178 10.50 -1.03 6.16
N ILE A 179 11.26 -1.95 5.57
CA ILE A 179 11.91 -3.08 6.26
C ILE A 179 13.44 -2.96 6.11
N PRO A 180 14.12 -2.20 7.00
CA PRO A 180 15.55 -1.90 6.87
C PRO A 180 16.43 -3.16 6.84
N SER A 181 16.09 -4.17 7.64
CA SER A 181 16.87 -5.42 7.78
C SER A 181 17.06 -6.17 6.46
N ILE A 182 16.18 -5.95 5.48
CA ILE A 182 16.26 -6.52 4.13
C ILE A 182 16.18 -5.45 3.03
N SER A 183 16.30 -4.17 3.39
CA SER A 183 16.24 -3.03 2.49
C SER A 183 15.06 -3.07 1.50
N THR A 184 13.88 -3.48 1.96
CA THR A 184 12.67 -3.65 1.14
C THR A 184 11.59 -2.66 1.59
N LEU A 185 10.98 -1.98 0.63
CA LEU A 185 9.84 -1.09 0.84
C LEU A 185 8.60 -1.68 0.16
N ILE A 186 7.50 -1.78 0.89
CA ILE A 186 6.16 -1.98 0.32
C ILE A 186 5.52 -0.60 0.27
N ALA A 187 5.21 -0.15 -0.95
CA ALA A 187 4.93 1.26 -1.19
C ALA A 187 3.44 1.60 -1.32
N GLY A 188 2.55 0.60 -1.42
CA GLY A 188 1.16 0.87 -1.80
C GLY A 188 1.11 1.67 -3.11
N ASP A 189 0.11 2.52 -3.23
CA ASP A 189 -0.12 3.32 -4.44
C ASP A 189 0.65 4.64 -4.45
N SER A 190 1.56 4.81 -3.48
CA SER A 190 2.62 5.79 -3.59
C SER A 190 3.61 5.45 -4.71
N VAL A 191 3.72 4.18 -5.13
CA VAL A 191 4.52 3.76 -6.30
C VAL A 191 3.76 2.74 -7.14
N TYR A 192 3.68 2.98 -8.45
CA TYR A 192 3.11 2.05 -9.42
C TYR A 192 4.18 1.38 -10.27
N SER A 193 3.89 0.16 -10.77
CA SER A 193 4.78 -0.54 -11.69
C SER A 193 5.00 0.25 -12.99
N HIS A 194 6.23 0.23 -13.50
CA HIS A 194 6.60 0.78 -14.82
C HIS A 194 5.93 0.13 -16.04
N THR A 195 5.02 -0.82 -15.79
CA THR A 195 4.27 -1.56 -16.81
C THR A 195 2.82 -1.09 -16.95
N MET A 196 2.41 -0.04 -16.24
CA MET A 196 1.04 0.47 -16.26
C MET A 196 0.91 1.98 -16.08
N HIS A 197 -0.25 2.50 -16.50
CA HIS A 197 -0.74 3.83 -16.15
C HIS A 197 -1.14 3.90 -14.68
N LEU A 198 -1.17 5.11 -14.12
CA LEU A 198 -1.43 5.37 -12.70
C LEU A 198 -2.85 5.89 -12.49
N TRP A 199 -3.41 5.64 -11.30
CA TRP A 199 -4.54 6.40 -10.81
C TRP A 199 -4.07 7.82 -10.46
N LEU A 200 -4.64 8.82 -11.11
CA LEU A 200 -4.40 10.24 -10.78
C LEU A 200 -5.67 10.96 -10.35
N ALA A 201 -6.81 10.26 -10.26
CA ALA A 201 -8.12 10.92 -10.23
C ALA A 201 -8.37 11.71 -8.95
N ASP A 202 -7.64 11.38 -7.88
CA ASP A 202 -7.72 12.00 -6.57
C ASP A 202 -6.81 13.25 -6.45
N LEU A 203 -5.97 13.53 -7.44
CA LEU A 203 -5.11 14.73 -7.51
C LEU A 203 -5.92 15.99 -7.87
N LEU A 204 -6.85 16.37 -6.99
CA LEU A 204 -7.78 17.49 -7.19
C LEU A 204 -7.19 18.85 -6.80
N SER A 205 -5.91 18.91 -6.45
CA SER A 205 -5.20 20.16 -6.21
C SER A 205 -3.71 20.03 -6.60
N PRO A 206 -3.06 21.14 -7.01
CA PRO A 206 -1.61 21.15 -7.21
C PRO A 206 -0.82 20.77 -5.95
N ALA A 207 -1.35 21.03 -4.76
CA ALA A 207 -0.67 20.70 -3.51
C ALA A 207 -0.60 19.18 -3.28
N LEU A 208 -1.63 18.43 -3.68
CA LEU A 208 -1.62 16.96 -3.65
C LEU A 208 -0.57 16.41 -4.62
N THR A 209 -0.53 16.95 -5.84
CA THR A 209 0.47 16.55 -6.85
C THR A 209 1.90 16.81 -6.36
N GLU A 210 2.18 17.96 -5.74
CA GLU A 210 3.48 18.28 -5.16
C GLU A 210 3.81 17.37 -3.96
N ALA A 211 2.85 17.14 -3.06
CA ALA A 211 3.06 16.29 -1.90
C ALA A 211 3.38 14.85 -2.30
N TRP A 212 2.74 14.30 -3.35
CA TRP A 212 3.11 12.99 -3.87
C TRP A 212 4.54 12.98 -4.42
N LEU A 213 4.95 13.99 -5.20
CA LEU A 213 6.34 14.09 -5.68
C LEU A 213 7.34 14.10 -4.51
N SER A 214 7.01 14.81 -3.42
CA SER A 214 7.80 14.80 -2.20
C SER A 214 7.85 13.44 -1.49
N THR A 215 6.74 12.69 -1.47
CA THR A 215 6.75 11.30 -0.99
C THR A 215 7.71 10.44 -1.81
N LEU A 216 7.78 10.62 -3.13
CA LEU A 216 8.73 9.90 -3.99
C LEU A 216 10.19 10.27 -3.71
N GLU A 217 10.47 11.52 -3.32
CA GLU A 217 11.80 11.96 -2.86
C GLU A 217 12.16 11.31 -1.52
N PHE A 218 11.21 11.23 -0.59
CA PHE A 218 11.39 10.52 0.67
C PHE A 218 11.71 9.04 0.44
N ILE A 219 10.94 8.36 -0.41
CA ILE A 219 11.17 6.95 -0.76
C ILE A 219 12.58 6.76 -1.32
N GLU A 220 13.06 7.65 -2.19
CA GLU A 220 14.42 7.59 -2.72
C GLU A 220 15.47 7.74 -1.61
N SER A 221 15.22 8.59 -0.61
CA SER A 221 16.14 8.82 0.51
C SER A 221 16.34 7.59 1.41
N LEU A 222 15.36 6.68 1.46
CA LEU A 222 15.46 5.40 2.17
C LEU A 222 16.46 4.43 1.52
N LYS A 223 16.83 4.66 0.25
CA LYS A 223 17.71 3.80 -0.56
C LYS A 223 17.31 2.32 -0.57
N PRO A 224 16.02 1.99 -0.85
CA PRO A 224 15.56 0.61 -0.90
C PRO A 224 16.30 -0.16 -2.00
N GLN A 225 16.61 -1.44 -1.74
CA GLN A 225 17.11 -2.37 -2.75
C GLN A 225 15.96 -3.04 -3.52
N LYS A 226 14.74 -2.99 -2.96
CA LYS A 226 13.51 -3.47 -3.58
C LYS A 226 12.35 -2.56 -3.18
N ILE A 227 11.61 -2.08 -4.18
CA ILE A 227 10.34 -1.37 -3.99
C ILE A 227 9.23 -2.25 -4.56
N ILE A 228 8.25 -2.59 -3.74
CA ILE A 228 7.06 -3.33 -4.15
C ILE A 228 5.94 -2.29 -4.38
N PRO A 229 5.53 -2.05 -5.64
CA PRO A 229 4.45 -1.13 -5.97
C PRO A 229 3.10 -1.70 -5.57
N GLY A 230 2.09 -0.85 -5.39
CA GLY A 230 0.72 -1.26 -5.07
C GLY A 230 0.00 -1.96 -6.23
N HIS A 231 0.38 -1.64 -7.48
CA HIS A 231 -0.09 -2.36 -8.67
C HIS A 231 1.04 -2.82 -9.59
N SER A 232 0.94 -4.06 -10.11
CA SER A 232 1.92 -4.58 -11.06
C SER A 232 1.42 -5.75 -11.91
N LEU A 233 1.86 -5.82 -13.17
CA LEU A 233 1.64 -6.98 -14.04
C LEU A 233 2.70 -8.08 -13.88
N SER A 234 3.74 -7.84 -13.07
CA SER A 234 4.79 -8.81 -12.82
C SER A 234 5.39 -8.68 -11.42
N LYS A 235 5.95 -9.77 -10.89
CA LYS A 235 6.63 -9.77 -9.57
C LYS A 235 8.12 -9.41 -9.65
N LYS A 236 8.53 -8.71 -10.71
CA LYS A 236 9.93 -8.31 -10.93
C LYS A 236 10.14 -6.90 -10.41
N PHE A 237 10.42 -6.81 -9.12
CA PHE A 237 10.56 -5.56 -8.39
C PHE A 237 12.04 -5.17 -8.28
N GLY A 238 12.32 -3.90 -8.59
CA GLY A 238 13.66 -3.32 -8.54
C GLY A 238 13.74 -2.13 -7.59
N PRO A 239 14.93 -1.54 -7.42
CA PRO A 239 15.14 -0.42 -6.50
C PRO A 239 14.67 0.93 -7.05
N HIS A 240 14.61 1.11 -8.37
CA HIS A 240 14.41 2.45 -8.96
C HIS A 240 13.43 2.50 -10.14
N VAL A 241 13.26 1.41 -10.91
CA VAL A 241 12.52 1.47 -12.19
C VAL A 241 11.06 1.94 -12.01
N ASP A 242 10.38 1.43 -10.99
CA ASP A 242 8.98 1.76 -10.69
C ASP A 242 8.86 3.15 -10.04
N LEU A 243 9.82 3.52 -9.19
CA LEU A 243 9.90 4.85 -8.56
C LEU A 243 10.13 5.96 -9.61
N ASP A 244 11.10 5.76 -10.51
CA ASP A 244 11.41 6.69 -11.59
C ASP A 244 10.25 6.82 -12.58
N HIS A 245 9.56 5.71 -12.87
CA HIS A 245 8.36 5.72 -13.70
C HIS A 245 7.27 6.56 -13.06
N THR A 246 6.93 6.28 -11.80
CA THR A 246 5.92 7.01 -11.04
C THR A 246 6.24 8.51 -11.02
N ARG A 247 7.48 8.88 -10.67
CA ARG A 247 7.94 10.28 -10.65
C ARG A 247 7.80 10.97 -12.01
N LYS A 248 8.22 10.31 -13.09
CA LYS A 248 8.08 10.86 -14.46
C LYS A 248 6.62 11.03 -14.84
N TYR A 249 5.75 10.10 -14.45
CA TYR A 249 4.32 10.15 -14.75
C TYR A 249 3.61 11.28 -14.03
N VAL A 250 3.78 11.39 -12.72
CA VAL A 250 3.21 12.47 -11.90
C VAL A 250 3.75 13.84 -12.36
N SER A 251 5.05 13.94 -12.61
CA SER A 251 5.66 15.16 -13.16
C SER A 251 5.11 15.52 -14.55
N TYR A 252 4.82 14.54 -15.39
CA TYR A 252 4.21 14.79 -16.70
C TYR A 252 2.79 15.31 -16.55
N PHE A 253 1.98 14.69 -15.69
CA PHE A 253 0.62 15.13 -15.38
C PHE A 253 0.60 16.59 -14.91
N LYS A 254 1.39 16.88 -13.86
CA LYS A 254 1.59 18.24 -13.32
C LYS A 254 1.87 19.26 -14.43
N ASN A 255 2.90 19.01 -15.24
CA ASN A 255 3.42 19.99 -16.18
C ASN A 255 2.62 20.09 -17.49
N LYS A 256 1.93 19.03 -17.91
CA LYS A 256 1.31 18.93 -19.24
C LYS A 256 -0.20 18.91 -19.21
N ILE A 257 -0.81 18.50 -18.09
CA ILE A 257 -2.26 18.41 -17.92
C ILE A 257 -2.72 19.43 -16.87
N GLU A 258 -2.33 19.25 -15.61
CA GLU A 258 -2.79 20.06 -14.47
C GLU A 258 -2.46 21.56 -14.65
N ALA A 259 -1.22 21.90 -15.04
CA ALA A 259 -0.79 23.29 -15.26
C ALA A 259 -1.56 24.03 -16.38
N LYS A 260 -2.43 23.37 -17.14
CA LYS A 260 -3.32 24.03 -18.11
C LYS A 260 -4.63 24.50 -17.52
N GLY A 261 -4.95 24.09 -16.29
CA GLY A 261 -6.21 24.36 -15.62
C GLY A 261 -7.28 23.34 -15.95
N GLU A 262 -8.32 23.34 -15.11
CA GLU A 262 -9.47 22.46 -15.24
C GLU A 262 -10.15 22.60 -16.61
N ASP A 263 -10.67 21.49 -17.14
CA ASP A 263 -11.47 21.44 -18.37
C ASP A 263 -10.79 22.06 -19.62
N PHE A 264 -9.47 22.25 -19.60
CA PHE A 264 -8.71 22.76 -20.74
C PHE A 264 -8.74 21.76 -21.92
N PHE A 265 -8.48 20.49 -21.62
CA PHE A 265 -8.48 19.39 -22.59
C PHE A 265 -9.78 18.59 -22.52
N THR A 266 -10.14 17.90 -23.61
CA THR A 266 -11.16 16.84 -23.59
C THR A 266 -10.57 15.53 -23.06
N PRO A 267 -11.39 14.57 -22.59
CA PRO A 267 -10.90 13.25 -22.18
C PRO A 267 -10.02 12.58 -23.23
N GLN A 268 -10.45 12.57 -24.50
CA GLN A 268 -9.66 11.99 -25.60
C GLN A 268 -8.29 12.67 -25.79
N GLN A 269 -8.20 13.98 -25.57
CA GLN A 269 -6.93 14.70 -25.66
C GLN A 269 -5.98 14.32 -24.52
N ILE A 270 -6.49 14.18 -23.29
CA ILE A 270 -5.70 13.73 -22.14
C ILE A 270 -5.23 12.29 -22.37
N TYR A 271 -6.15 11.40 -22.75
CA TYR A 271 -5.86 10.00 -23.07
C TYR A 271 -4.71 9.89 -24.08
N ASN A 272 -4.84 10.59 -25.23
CA ASN A 272 -3.83 10.55 -26.28
C ASN A 272 -2.49 11.12 -25.82
N LYS A 273 -2.49 12.22 -25.05
CA LYS A 273 -1.27 12.84 -24.53
C LYS A 273 -0.52 11.94 -23.57
N ILE A 274 -1.21 11.30 -22.64
CA ILE A 274 -0.60 10.44 -21.65
C ILE A 274 -0.12 9.14 -22.31
N ASN A 275 -0.96 8.48 -23.12
CA ASN A 275 -0.58 7.25 -23.83
C ASN A 275 0.61 7.47 -24.80
N SER A 276 0.70 8.65 -25.43
CA SER A 276 1.85 8.98 -26.29
C SER A 276 3.14 9.22 -25.49
N ALA A 277 3.04 9.81 -24.29
CA ALA A 277 4.20 10.06 -23.43
C ALA A 277 4.69 8.78 -22.73
N PHE A 278 3.80 7.82 -22.50
CA PHE A 278 4.07 6.55 -21.85
C PHE A 278 3.59 5.38 -22.71
N PRO A 279 4.25 5.12 -23.86
CA PRO A 279 3.82 4.10 -24.79
C PRO A 279 4.03 2.68 -24.23
N ASN A 280 3.30 1.71 -24.78
CA ASN A 280 3.39 0.28 -24.46
C ASN A 280 2.90 -0.13 -23.05
N LEU A 281 2.19 0.75 -22.33
CA LEU A 281 1.59 0.41 -21.04
C LEU A 281 0.20 -0.21 -21.15
N LEU A 282 -0.43 -0.13 -22.33
CA LEU A 282 -1.70 -0.81 -22.60
C LEU A 282 -1.44 -2.30 -22.81
N SER A 283 -1.56 -3.07 -21.73
CA SER A 283 -1.37 -4.51 -21.74
C SER A 283 -2.45 -5.24 -22.54
N LYS A 284 -2.06 -6.36 -23.17
CA LYS A 284 -3.01 -7.30 -23.79
C LYS A 284 -3.56 -8.33 -22.81
N THR A 285 -2.89 -8.51 -21.66
CA THR A 285 -3.21 -9.56 -20.68
C THR A 285 -3.99 -9.04 -19.47
N SER A 286 -4.09 -7.71 -19.32
CA SER A 286 -4.88 -7.05 -18.29
C SER A 286 -5.46 -5.74 -18.82
N GLN A 287 -6.67 -5.40 -18.35
CA GLN A 287 -7.34 -4.13 -18.67
C GLN A 287 -7.02 -3.01 -17.67
N THR A 288 -6.39 -3.31 -16.53
CA THR A 288 -6.11 -2.35 -15.44
C THR A 288 -5.51 -1.05 -15.95
N SER A 289 -4.40 -1.13 -16.68
CA SER A 289 -3.70 0.05 -17.20
C SER A 289 -4.58 0.90 -18.13
N ALA A 290 -5.42 0.25 -18.97
CA ALA A 290 -6.36 0.98 -19.82
C ALA A 290 -7.47 1.63 -19.00
N THR A 291 -7.97 0.96 -17.96
CA THR A 291 -8.97 1.49 -17.02
C THR A 291 -8.44 2.72 -16.29
N LEU A 292 -7.24 2.65 -15.71
CA LEU A 292 -6.61 3.76 -14.98
C LEU A 292 -6.39 4.99 -15.87
N LEU A 293 -5.90 4.77 -17.10
CA LEU A 293 -5.75 5.85 -18.08
C LEU A 293 -7.11 6.48 -18.45
N ASN A 294 -8.13 5.66 -18.67
CA ASN A 294 -9.46 6.14 -19.02
C ASN A 294 -10.08 6.95 -17.88
N ILE A 295 -10.00 6.45 -16.64
CA ILE A 295 -10.49 7.16 -15.45
C ILE A 295 -9.80 8.52 -15.30
N THR A 296 -8.47 8.56 -15.38
CA THR A 296 -7.72 9.82 -15.34
C THR A 296 -8.16 10.79 -16.44
N SER A 297 -8.36 10.28 -17.65
CA SER A 297 -8.76 11.10 -18.80
C SER A 297 -10.15 11.68 -18.63
N GLU A 298 -11.10 10.90 -18.12
CA GLU A 298 -12.46 11.32 -17.82
C GLU A 298 -12.51 12.30 -16.64
N GLN A 299 -11.67 12.10 -15.63
CA GLN A 299 -11.64 12.93 -14.42
C GLN A 299 -11.27 14.38 -14.71
N PHE A 300 -10.22 14.59 -15.50
CA PHE A 300 -9.67 15.94 -15.76
C PHE A 300 -10.10 16.52 -17.10
N GLY A 301 -10.83 15.75 -17.91
CA GLY A 301 -11.29 16.16 -19.23
C GLY A 301 -12.61 16.93 -19.19
N ARG A 302 -12.71 17.99 -19.99
CA ARG A 302 -13.94 18.78 -20.13
C ARG A 302 -15.12 17.91 -20.53
N GLY A 303 -16.16 17.93 -19.70
CA GLY A 303 -17.38 17.13 -19.91
C GLY A 303 -17.19 15.63 -19.69
N GLY A 304 -16.06 15.22 -19.11
CA GLY A 304 -15.80 13.83 -18.75
C GLY A 304 -16.56 13.39 -17.51
N LYS A 305 -16.63 12.07 -17.32
CA LYS A 305 -17.28 11.44 -16.16
C LYS A 305 -16.36 11.45 -14.94
N ARG A 306 -16.53 12.46 -14.08
CA ARG A 306 -15.77 12.59 -12.83
C ARG A 306 -16.07 11.46 -11.84
N GLN A 307 -15.03 11.00 -11.14
CA GLN A 307 -15.11 10.09 -10.01
C GLN A 307 -15.84 10.75 -8.84
N ILE A 308 -16.56 9.93 -8.08
CA ILE A 308 -17.19 10.36 -6.84
C ILE A 308 -16.13 10.25 -5.74
N HIS A 309 -15.83 11.38 -5.12
CA HIS A 309 -14.99 11.44 -3.92
C HIS A 309 -15.91 11.75 -2.74
N TYR A 310 -15.75 11.03 -1.61
CA TYR A 310 -16.53 11.30 -0.41
C TYR A 310 -15.71 12.07 0.65
N MET A 311 -14.49 12.44 0.29
CA MET A 311 -13.66 13.44 0.93
C MET A 311 -13.52 14.66 0.00
N ASP A 312 -13.46 15.86 0.58
CA ASP A 312 -13.15 17.09 -0.15
C ASP A 312 -11.64 17.21 -0.45
N LEU A 313 -11.14 16.35 -1.35
CA LEU A 313 -9.73 16.34 -1.76
C LEU A 313 -9.28 17.69 -2.35
N ALA A 314 -10.19 18.46 -2.96
CA ALA A 314 -9.88 19.78 -3.51
C ALA A 314 -9.54 20.82 -2.42
N SER A 315 -9.97 20.59 -1.17
CA SER A 315 -9.64 21.47 -0.04
C SER A 315 -8.18 21.37 0.42
N PHE A 316 -7.47 20.30 0.09
CA PHE A 316 -6.07 20.10 0.46
C PHE A 316 -5.18 20.96 -0.44
N ASN A 317 -4.93 22.21 -0.06
CA ASN A 317 -4.19 23.18 -0.86
C ASN A 317 -2.89 23.68 -0.18
N ASN A 318 -2.55 23.13 0.99
CA ASN A 318 -1.35 23.49 1.74
C ASN A 318 -0.33 22.34 1.73
N VAL A 319 0.72 22.50 0.90
CA VAL A 319 1.81 21.51 0.80
C VAL A 319 2.53 21.30 2.13
N THR A 320 2.69 22.33 2.95
CA THR A 320 3.39 22.20 4.25
C THR A 320 2.64 21.30 5.23
N GLU A 321 1.31 21.31 5.20
CA GLU A 321 0.50 20.40 6.02
C GLU A 321 0.59 18.96 5.52
N LEU A 322 0.58 18.78 4.19
CA LEU A 322 0.69 17.47 3.53
C LEU A 322 2.11 16.86 3.65
N GLU A 323 3.12 17.71 3.79
CA GLU A 323 4.53 17.33 3.96
C GLU A 323 5.00 17.45 5.42
N GLY A 324 4.09 17.32 6.40
CA GLY A 324 4.41 17.48 7.83
C GLY A 324 5.52 16.56 8.36
N TRP A 325 5.92 15.53 7.60
CA TRP A 325 7.06 14.65 7.87
C TRP A 325 8.43 15.25 7.51
N LYS A 326 8.50 16.37 6.78
CA LYS A 326 9.76 17.07 6.44
C LYS A 326 10.29 17.98 7.56
N ILE A 327 9.59 18.07 8.70
CA ILE A 327 9.90 18.99 9.81
C ILE A 327 10.71 18.29 10.90
#